data_AF-A0A821XDU7-F1
#
_entry.id   AF-A0A821XDU7-F1
#
_cell.length_a   1.000
_cell.length_b   1.000
_cell.length_c   1.000
_cell.angle_alpha   90.00
_cell.angle_beta   90.00
_cell.angle_gamma   90.00
#
_symmetry.space_group_name_H-M   'P 1'
#
loop_
_entity.id
_entity.type
_entity.pdbx_description
1 polymer ?
#
loop_
_entity_poly.entity_id
_entity_poly.type
_entity_poly.pdbx_seq_one_letter_code
_entity_poly.pdbx_strand_id
1 'polypeptide(L)'
;MCPRRNKSDNTSKQQERETRQQEKKSREKKAHGKQVENIGEFNNQLRTFNLQLRYIVGDGNCLFRSFSDQMDGDQHRHGYYREKICDYMRANRTDFEPFIVDQPFDTFIRSLSKDGTYGGNECLVAFSRLFDAKICIHQVIIYIIVYLK
;
A
#
# COMPACT_ATOMS: atom_id res chain seq x y z
N MET A 1 -22.47 36.04 -48.33
CA MET A 1 -22.54 36.48 -46.91
C MET A 1 -22.08 35.32 -46.03
N CYS A 2 -20.94 35.45 -45.34
CA CYS A 2 -20.46 34.44 -44.39
C CYS A 2 -20.96 34.78 -42.97
N PRO A 3 -21.41 33.82 -42.14
CA PRO A 3 -21.87 34.13 -40.79
C PRO A 3 -20.70 34.53 -39.89
N ARG A 4 -20.81 35.67 -39.19
CA ARG A 4 -19.87 36.08 -38.14
C ARG A 4 -19.93 35.07 -36.99
N ARG A 5 -18.81 34.39 -36.73
CA ARG A 5 -18.62 33.55 -35.53
C ARG A 5 -18.68 34.44 -34.28
N ASN A 6 -19.61 34.14 -33.38
CA ASN A 6 -19.96 34.98 -32.23
C ASN A 6 -18.86 34.95 -31.15
N LYS A 7 -18.38 36.12 -30.69
CA LYS A 7 -17.35 36.25 -29.63
C LYS A 7 -17.80 35.65 -28.28
N SER A 8 -19.09 35.45 -28.07
CA SER A 8 -19.71 34.91 -26.85
C SER A 8 -19.42 33.43 -26.58
N ASP A 9 -19.17 32.63 -27.62
CA ASP A 9 -18.93 31.18 -27.48
C ASP A 9 -17.53 30.85 -26.96
N ASN A 10 -16.58 31.77 -27.12
CA ASN A 10 -15.19 31.56 -26.72
C ASN A 10 -14.95 31.87 -25.24
N THR A 11 -15.68 32.85 -24.69
CA THR A 11 -15.67 33.20 -23.26
C THR A 11 -16.33 32.13 -22.38
N SER A 12 -17.42 31.51 -22.85
CA SER A 12 -18.08 30.39 -22.16
C SER A 12 -17.14 29.18 -21.99
N LYS A 13 -16.42 28.80 -23.06
CA LYS A 13 -15.45 27.71 -23.04
C LYS A 13 -14.22 27.99 -22.18
N GLN A 14 -13.81 29.25 -22.09
CA GLN A 14 -12.70 29.69 -21.22
C GLN A 14 -13.10 29.57 -19.74
N GLN A 15 -14.28 30.07 -19.38
CA GLN A 15 -14.81 30.01 -18.02
C GLN A 15 -15.03 28.56 -17.55
N GLU A 16 -15.56 27.68 -18.41
CA GLU A 16 -15.73 26.25 -18.07
C GLU A 16 -14.40 25.55 -17.73
N ARG A 17 -13.32 25.89 -18.45
CA ARG A 17 -11.98 25.31 -18.21
C ARG A 17 -11.38 25.80 -16.90
N GLU A 18 -11.57 27.08 -16.57
CA GLU A 18 -11.10 27.68 -15.32
C GLU A 18 -11.84 27.10 -14.12
N THR A 19 -13.17 26.92 -14.21
CA THR A 19 -13.98 26.27 -13.17
C THR A 19 -13.54 24.82 -12.94
N ARG A 20 -13.34 24.03 -14.00
CA ARG A 20 -12.84 22.63 -13.88
C ARG A 20 -11.45 22.56 -13.27
N GLN A 21 -10.55 23.50 -13.59
CA GLN A 21 -9.22 23.55 -12.97
C GLN A 21 -9.27 23.96 -11.49
N GLN A 22 -10.15 24.88 -11.11
CA GLN A 22 -10.35 25.26 -9.72
C GLN A 22 -10.97 24.12 -8.89
N GLU A 23 -11.93 23.40 -9.45
CA GLU A 23 -12.52 22.22 -8.82
C GLU A 23 -11.52 21.07 -8.65
N LYS A 24 -10.63 20.85 -9.63
CA LYS A 24 -9.57 19.85 -9.50
C LYS A 24 -8.60 20.21 -8.37
N LYS A 25 -8.15 21.47 -8.32
CA LYS A 25 -7.25 21.96 -7.26
C LYS A 25 -7.92 21.93 -5.87
N SER A 26 -9.22 22.20 -5.77
CA SER A 26 -9.94 22.14 -4.50
C SER A 26 -10.13 20.70 -4.02
N ARG A 27 -10.41 19.75 -4.92
CA ARG A 27 -10.46 18.31 -4.62
C ARG A 27 -9.11 17.77 -4.16
N GLU A 28 -8.03 18.14 -4.83
CA GLU A 28 -6.65 17.76 -4.46
C GLU A 28 -6.26 18.31 -3.08
N LYS A 29 -6.54 19.59 -2.80
CA LYS A 29 -6.31 20.19 -1.47
C LYS A 29 -7.13 19.51 -0.37
N LYS A 30 -8.40 19.17 -0.65
CA LYS A 30 -9.28 18.50 0.31
C LYS A 30 -8.85 17.05 0.57
N ALA A 31 -8.40 16.34 -0.47
CA ALA A 31 -7.83 15.00 -0.34
C ALA A 31 -6.52 15.03 0.47
N HIS A 32 -5.65 16.01 0.20
CA HIS A 32 -4.41 16.20 0.96
C HIS A 32 -4.69 16.54 2.43
N GLY A 33 -5.62 17.47 2.71
CA GLY A 33 -6.03 17.81 4.07
C GLY A 33 -6.54 16.59 4.84
N LYS A 34 -7.39 15.77 4.22
CA LYS A 34 -7.90 14.53 4.82
C LYS A 34 -6.81 13.48 5.05
N GLN A 35 -5.81 13.38 4.17
CA GLN A 35 -4.65 12.50 4.37
C GLN A 35 -3.77 12.99 5.53
N VAL A 36 -3.53 14.30 5.64
CA VAL A 36 -2.71 14.89 6.70
C VAL A 36 -3.38 14.74 8.07
N GLU A 37 -4.71 14.95 8.16
CA GLU A 37 -5.49 14.70 9.38
C GLU A 37 -5.39 13.23 9.82
N ASN A 38 -5.59 12.29 8.90
CA ASN A 38 -5.47 10.85 9.19
C ASN A 38 -4.06 10.45 9.68
N ILE A 39 -3.00 11.07 9.16
CA ILE A 39 -1.62 10.81 9.60
C ILE A 39 -1.36 11.39 11.00
N GLY A 40 -1.95 12.55 11.32
CA GLY A 40 -1.86 13.17 12.64
C GLY A 40 -2.50 12.29 13.72
N GLU A 41 -3.72 11.83 13.47
CA GLU A 41 -4.44 10.90 14.35
C GLU A 41 -3.67 9.59 14.53
N PHE A 42 -3.08 9.05 13.46
CA PHE A 42 -2.29 7.83 13.55
C PHE A 42 -1.07 7.98 14.45
N ASN A 43 -0.32 9.07 14.25
CA ASN A 43 0.87 9.32 15.03
C ASN A 43 0.52 9.48 16.51
N ASN A 44 -0.62 10.08 16.83
CA ASN A 44 -1.10 10.16 18.21
C ASN A 44 -1.38 8.77 18.79
N GLN A 45 -2.04 7.89 18.03
CA GLN A 45 -2.27 6.49 18.44
C GLN A 45 -0.95 5.74 18.65
N LEU A 46 0.01 5.85 17.73
CA LEU A 46 1.29 5.14 17.85
C LEU A 46 2.11 5.64 19.05
N ARG A 47 2.04 6.95 19.34
CA ARG A 47 2.74 7.54 20.49
C ARG A 47 2.29 6.98 21.83
N THR A 48 1.03 6.57 21.99
CA THR A 48 0.56 5.95 23.25
C THR A 48 1.19 4.58 23.50
N PHE A 49 1.74 3.95 22.46
CA PHE A 49 2.49 2.70 22.53
C PHE A 49 4.02 2.91 22.48
N ASN A 50 4.50 4.15 22.56
CA ASN A 50 5.90 4.53 22.34
C ASN A 50 6.42 4.15 20.94
N LEU A 51 5.54 4.16 19.94
CA LEU A 51 5.85 3.83 18.56
C LEU A 51 5.90 5.09 17.68
N GLN A 52 6.60 5.00 16.56
CA GLN A 52 6.71 6.06 15.57
C GLN A 52 6.57 5.49 14.16
N LEU A 53 5.96 6.26 13.27
CA LEU A 53 5.78 5.85 11.88
C LEU A 53 7.08 6.04 11.09
N ARG A 54 7.54 4.98 10.43
CA ARG A 54 8.64 5.02 9.46
C ARG A 54 8.08 4.99 8.05
N TYR A 55 8.66 5.80 7.17
CA TYR A 55 8.27 5.84 5.77
C TYR A 55 8.75 4.58 5.03
N ILE A 56 7.84 3.96 4.28
CA ILE A 56 8.11 2.85 3.36
C ILE A 56 7.67 3.28 1.97
N VAL A 57 8.41 2.90 0.94
CA VAL A 57 8.04 3.17 -0.46
C VAL A 57 6.71 2.47 -0.78
N GLY A 58 5.75 3.24 -1.28
CA GLY A 58 4.40 2.78 -1.65
C GLY A 58 4.34 2.09 -3.01
N ASP A 59 5.08 1.01 -3.19
CA ASP A 59 5.04 0.14 -4.39
C ASP A 59 4.46 -1.23 -4.04
N GLY A 60 4.38 -2.15 -5.01
CA GLY A 60 3.92 -3.52 -4.75
C GLY A 60 4.90 -4.39 -3.94
N ASN A 61 6.01 -3.81 -3.48
CA ASN A 61 6.93 -4.44 -2.54
C ASN A 61 6.75 -3.94 -1.10
N CYS A 62 5.84 -3.00 -0.83
CA CYS A 62 5.71 -2.31 0.45
C CYS A 62 5.62 -3.24 1.66
N LEU A 63 4.92 -4.38 1.55
CA LEU A 63 4.84 -5.38 2.63
C LEU A 63 6.20 -6.03 2.92
N PHE A 64 6.94 -6.42 1.88
CA PHE A 64 8.26 -7.02 2.05
C PHE A 64 9.31 -5.98 2.46
N ARG A 65 9.13 -4.73 2.04
CA ARG A 65 9.92 -3.59 2.49
C ARG A 65 9.71 -3.31 3.98
N SER A 66 8.49 -3.44 4.50
CA SER A 66 8.24 -3.29 5.93
C SER A 66 8.82 -4.45 6.75
N PHE A 67 8.79 -5.69 6.24
CA PHE A 67 9.52 -6.80 6.87
C PHE A 67 11.03 -6.52 6.94
N SER A 68 11.61 -6.07 5.83
CA SER A 68 13.03 -5.68 5.77
C SER A 68 13.34 -4.56 6.76
N ASP A 69 12.54 -3.49 6.79
CA ASP A 69 12.75 -2.35 7.68
C ASP A 69 12.72 -2.75 9.16
N GLN A 70 11.79 -3.64 9.52
CA GLN A 70 11.61 -4.05 10.91
C GLN A 70 12.63 -5.10 11.37
N MET A 71 13.15 -5.94 10.46
CA MET A 71 14.17 -6.95 10.79
C MET A 71 15.59 -6.41 10.69
N ASP A 72 15.88 -5.66 9.63
CA ASP A 72 17.24 -5.24 9.26
C ASP A 72 17.47 -3.73 9.50
N GLY A 73 16.43 -2.96 9.78
CA GLY A 73 16.52 -1.51 9.99
C GLY A 73 16.45 -0.66 8.72
N ASP A 74 16.34 -1.29 7.54
CA ASP A 74 16.15 -0.64 6.24
C ASP A 74 15.31 -1.49 5.26
N GLN A 75 14.81 -0.87 4.19
CA GLN A 75 13.88 -1.51 3.24
C GLN A 75 14.55 -2.15 2.00
N HIS A 76 15.88 -2.23 1.92
CA HIS A 76 16.59 -2.64 0.70
C HIS A 76 16.54 -4.15 0.45
N ARG A 77 16.39 -4.97 1.49
CA ARG A 77 16.38 -6.43 1.39
C ARG A 77 14.99 -7.03 1.18
N HIS A 78 14.01 -6.25 0.71
CA HIS A 78 12.64 -6.75 0.47
C HIS A 78 12.58 -7.99 -0.43
N GLY A 79 13.46 -8.09 -1.44
CA GLY A 79 13.54 -9.27 -2.32
C GLY A 79 13.91 -10.56 -1.58
N TYR A 80 14.82 -10.47 -0.60
CA TYR A 80 15.20 -11.61 0.25
C TYR A 80 13.99 -12.12 1.05
N TYR A 81 13.23 -11.23 1.69
CA TYR A 81 12.04 -11.64 2.44
C TYR A 81 10.96 -12.23 1.56
N ARG A 82 10.74 -11.67 0.35
CA ARG A 82 9.80 -12.23 -0.64
C ARG A 82 10.17 -13.65 -1.03
N GLU A 83 11.43 -13.88 -1.38
CA GLU A 83 11.95 -15.20 -1.75
C GLU A 83 11.73 -16.21 -0.62
N LYS A 84 12.17 -15.85 0.59
CA LYS A 84 12.06 -16.71 1.78
C LYS A 84 10.62 -17.06 2.15
N ILE A 85 9.71 -16.11 2.04
CA ILE A 85 8.28 -16.34 2.26
C ILE A 85 7.72 -17.29 1.21
N CYS A 86 7.99 -17.07 -0.07
CA CYS A 86 7.53 -17.96 -1.15
C CYS A 86 8.05 -19.39 -0.96
N ASP A 87 9.33 -19.56 -0.61
CA ASP A 87 9.92 -20.88 -0.35
C ASP A 87 9.27 -21.58 0.83
N TYR A 88 9.05 -20.84 1.93
CA TYR A 88 8.37 -21.37 3.10
C TYR A 88 6.93 -21.82 2.77
N MET A 89 6.19 -21.02 2.02
CA MET A 89 4.84 -21.38 1.59
C MET A 89 4.84 -22.63 0.71
N ARG A 90 5.80 -22.77 -0.23
CA ARG A 90 5.95 -23.99 -1.05
C ARG A 90 6.20 -25.22 -0.19
N ALA A 91 7.11 -25.12 0.78
CA ALA A 91 7.46 -26.21 1.68
C ALA A 91 6.30 -26.63 2.60
N ASN A 92 5.38 -25.71 2.89
CA ASN A 92 4.24 -25.93 3.77
C ASN A 92 2.90 -25.80 3.03
N ARG A 93 2.85 -26.26 1.77
CA ARG A 93 1.70 -26.05 0.86
C ARG A 93 0.34 -26.33 1.49
N THR A 94 0.21 -27.43 2.23
CA THR A 94 -1.05 -27.85 2.87
C THR A 94 -1.63 -26.82 3.82
N ASP A 95 -0.78 -25.98 4.43
CA ASP A 95 -1.19 -24.96 5.39
C ASP A 95 -1.71 -23.70 4.70
N PHE A 96 -1.25 -23.43 3.47
CA PHE A 96 -1.51 -22.19 2.76
C PHE A 96 -2.52 -22.35 1.62
N GLU A 97 -2.48 -23.47 0.90
CA GLU A 97 -3.35 -23.74 -0.25
C GLU A 97 -4.85 -23.57 0.06
N PRO A 98 -5.40 -23.96 1.22
CA PRO A 98 -6.81 -23.73 1.55
C PRO A 98 -7.23 -22.25 1.58
N PHE A 99 -6.28 -21.32 1.74
CA PHE A 99 -6.54 -19.88 1.77
C PHE A 99 -6.38 -19.22 0.38
N ILE A 100 -5.89 -19.96 -0.62
CA ILE A 100 -5.69 -19.46 -1.98
C ILE A 100 -6.85 -19.92 -2.86
N VAL A 101 -7.89 -19.09 -2.96
CA VAL A 101 -9.16 -19.46 -3.62
C VAL A 101 -9.26 -19.03 -5.09
N ASP A 102 -8.59 -17.94 -5.47
CA ASP A 102 -8.80 -17.31 -6.78
C ASP A 102 -7.99 -17.97 -7.93
N GLN A 103 -7.00 -18.80 -7.60
CA GLN A 103 -6.11 -19.42 -8.58
C GLN A 103 -5.40 -20.66 -8.00
N PRO A 104 -4.87 -21.55 -8.85
CA PRO A 104 -4.04 -22.67 -8.39
C PRO A 104 -2.83 -22.20 -7.58
N PHE A 105 -2.50 -22.92 -6.51
CA PHE A 105 -1.42 -22.57 -5.58
C PHE A 105 -0.09 -22.26 -6.28
N ASP A 106 0.32 -23.09 -7.24
CA ASP A 106 1.59 -22.89 -7.96
C ASP A 106 1.56 -21.62 -8.82
N THR A 107 0.40 -21.25 -9.36
CA THR A 107 0.23 -19.98 -10.10
C THR A 107 0.29 -18.79 -9.15
N PHE A 108 -0.36 -18.90 -7.98
CA PHE A 108 -0.27 -17.89 -6.93
C PHE A 108 1.17 -17.66 -6.50
N ILE A 109 1.92 -18.71 -6.15
CA ILE A 109 3.31 -18.61 -5.72
C ILE A 109 4.22 -18.05 -6.82
N ARG A 110 4.02 -18.47 -8.08
CA ARG A 110 4.76 -17.87 -9.22
C ARG A 110 4.47 -16.38 -9.35
N SER A 111 3.22 -15.95 -9.18
CA SER A 111 2.86 -14.54 -9.20
C SER A 111 3.51 -13.80 -8.04
N LEU A 112 3.34 -14.31 -6.81
CA LEU A 112 3.89 -13.71 -5.59
C LEU A 112 5.42 -13.60 -5.61
N SER A 113 6.12 -14.52 -6.29
CA SER A 113 7.58 -14.44 -6.42
C SER A 113 8.08 -13.29 -7.30
N LYS A 114 7.22 -12.66 -8.11
CA LYS A 114 7.62 -11.54 -8.97
C LYS A 114 7.78 -10.25 -8.19
N ASP A 115 8.83 -9.50 -8.50
CA ASP A 115 9.04 -8.17 -7.94
C ASP A 115 7.82 -7.26 -8.20
N GLY A 116 7.47 -6.44 -7.20
CA GLY A 116 6.33 -5.53 -7.29
C GLY A 116 4.95 -6.19 -7.21
N THR A 117 4.85 -7.50 -6.93
CA THR A 117 3.56 -8.16 -6.70
C THR A 117 3.13 -7.97 -5.25
N TYR A 118 1.93 -7.42 -5.01
CA TYR A 118 1.40 -7.24 -3.66
C TYR A 118 1.27 -8.58 -2.92
N GLY A 119 1.74 -8.63 -1.68
CA GLY A 119 1.49 -9.72 -0.75
C GLY A 119 0.30 -9.42 0.17
N GLY A 120 -0.33 -10.47 0.69
CA GLY A 120 -1.48 -10.38 1.57
C GLY A 120 -1.25 -11.02 2.95
N ASN A 121 -2.33 -11.49 3.56
CA ASN A 121 -2.32 -12.06 4.90
C ASN A 121 -1.53 -13.37 4.98
N GLU A 122 -1.53 -14.15 3.90
CA GLU A 122 -0.74 -15.36 3.77
C GLU A 122 0.76 -15.09 3.92
N CYS A 123 1.24 -13.94 3.42
CA CYS A 123 2.62 -13.51 3.60
C CYS A 123 2.92 -13.16 5.06
N LEU A 124 1.96 -12.55 5.78
CA LEU A 124 2.10 -12.25 7.21
C LEU A 124 2.23 -13.54 8.04
N VAL A 125 1.36 -14.52 7.78
CA VAL A 125 1.39 -15.80 8.49
C VAL A 125 2.68 -16.56 8.17
N ALA A 126 3.07 -16.62 6.89
CA ALA A 126 4.31 -17.25 6.47
C ALA A 126 5.53 -16.59 7.13
N PHE A 127 5.61 -15.26 7.10
CA PHE A 127 6.69 -14.51 7.74
C PHE A 127 6.75 -14.76 9.24
N SER A 128 5.61 -14.66 9.93
CA SER A 128 5.52 -14.88 11.39
C SER A 128 6.03 -16.26 11.79
N ARG A 129 5.65 -17.32 11.04
CA ARG A 129 6.08 -18.70 11.33
C ARG A 129 7.53 -18.95 10.93
N LEU A 130 7.97 -18.42 9.78
CA LEU A 130 9.32 -18.64 9.27
C LEU A 130 10.39 -17.97 10.14
N PHE A 131 10.14 -16.75 10.59
CA PHE A 131 11.08 -15.95 11.37
C PHE A 131 10.81 -16.00 12.88
N ASP A 132 9.88 -16.86 13.32
CA ASP A 132 9.41 -16.99 14.70
C ASP A 132 9.11 -15.64 15.37
N ALA A 133 8.27 -14.85 14.71
CA ALA A 133 8.10 -13.47 15.10
C ALA A 133 6.65 -13.00 15.14
N LYS A 134 6.35 -12.17 16.14
CA LYS A 134 4.99 -11.75 16.45
C LYS A 134 4.62 -10.46 15.75
N ILE A 135 3.71 -10.57 14.77
CA ILE A 135 3.20 -9.46 14.00
C ILE A 135 2.06 -8.75 14.76
N CYS A 136 2.30 -7.54 15.27
CA CYS A 136 1.22 -6.61 15.62
C CYS A 136 0.85 -5.77 14.39
N ILE A 137 -0.39 -5.30 14.29
CA ILE A 137 -0.95 -4.62 13.11
C ILE A 137 -1.65 -3.34 13.58
N HIS A 138 -1.07 -2.17 13.32
CA HIS A 138 -1.68 -0.88 13.70
C HIS A 138 -2.44 -0.25 12.54
N GLN A 139 -3.68 0.19 12.78
CA GLN A 139 -4.57 0.75 11.77
C GLN A 139 -5.40 1.91 12.35
N VAL A 140 -5.52 3.02 11.62
CA VAL A 140 -6.33 4.20 11.99
C VAL A 140 -7.79 4.02 11.57
N ILE A 141 -8.35 2.81 11.72
CA ILE A 141 -9.60 2.31 11.08
C ILE A 141 -9.33 1.59 9.73
N ILE A 142 -8.45 0.57 9.75
CA ILE A 142 -7.98 -0.30 8.62
C ILE A 142 -6.90 0.38 7.74
N TYR A 143 -5.57 0.13 7.81
CA TYR A 143 -4.78 -1.05 7.39
C TYR A 143 -3.38 -1.15 8.06
N ILE A 144 -2.74 -2.31 7.89
CA ILE A 144 -1.72 -3.05 8.66
C ILE A 144 -0.30 -2.45 8.76
N ILE A 145 0.29 -2.39 9.97
CA ILE A 145 1.76 -2.24 10.20
C ILE A 145 2.25 -3.37 11.08
N VAL A 146 3.13 -4.23 10.53
CA VAL A 146 3.83 -5.33 11.21
C VAL A 146 4.87 -4.80 12.19
N TYR A 147 4.75 -5.18 13.46
CA TYR A 147 5.85 -5.09 14.44
C TYR A 147 6.53 -6.43 14.60
N LEU A 148 7.82 -6.41 14.91
CA LEU A 148 8.60 -7.56 15.38
C LEU A 148 8.96 -7.28 16.85
N LYS A 149 8.55 -8.15 17.76
CA LYS A 149 8.94 -8.16 19.17
C LYS A 149 9.62 -9.47 19.51
#